data_AF-A0A956WEG7-F1
#
_entry.id   AF-A0A956WEG7-F1
#
_cell.length_a   1.000
_cell.length_b   1.000
_cell.length_c   1.000
_cell.angle_alpha   90.00
_cell.angle_beta   90.00
_cell.angle_gamma   90.00
#
_symmetry.space_group_name_H-M   'P 1'
#
loop_
_entity.id
_entity.type
_entity.pdbx_description
1 polymer ?
#
loop_
_entity_poly.entity_id
_entity_poly.type
_entity_poly.pdbx_seq_one_letter_code
_entity_poly.pdbx_strand_id
1 'polypeptide(L)'
;MAATVASGSQNQYANSVSGGTVPSDLIPRDVPDWIDKLDRTDVPLQKMVGTAPAPSMPMLKSEWGWGSPDPYSTTLAVSCGSGDASITVADGAYFGVGDTFFLSDEMLRVTGIAGDVLTVERGVGGTTPAGHTAADAIAIGAPALVENADDPDSPFTQGELDYNYPQIMSFTWSHSHRRKVTPTYEGKSKDNAA
;
A
#
# COMPACT_ATOMS: atom_id res chain seq x y z
N MET A 1 79.32 -1.47 -13.32
CA MET A 1 79.04 -0.44 -12.30
C MET A 1 77.57 -0.53 -11.97
N ALA A 2 77.23 -0.78 -10.71
CA ALA A 2 75.86 -1.05 -10.27
C ALA A 2 75.02 0.23 -10.23
N ALA A 3 73.75 0.14 -10.65
CA ALA A 3 72.79 1.23 -10.52
C ALA A 3 72.37 1.36 -9.05
N THR A 4 72.75 2.46 -8.41
CA THR A 4 72.30 2.80 -7.06
C THR A 4 70.84 3.26 -7.13
N VAL A 5 69.91 2.44 -6.66
CA VAL A 5 68.53 2.86 -6.40
C VAL A 5 68.44 3.38 -4.97
N ALA A 6 68.21 4.69 -4.80
CA ALA A 6 68.00 5.29 -3.50
C ALA A 6 66.54 5.06 -3.06
N SER A 7 66.34 4.30 -1.99
CA SER A 7 65.05 4.14 -1.32
C SER A 7 64.79 5.32 -0.39
N GLY A 8 64.27 6.42 -0.93
CA GLY A 8 63.70 7.53 -0.17
C GLY A 8 62.26 7.76 -0.60
N SER A 9 61.37 8.09 0.34
CA SER A 9 60.00 8.49 -0.03
C SER A 9 60.10 9.72 -0.93
N GLN A 10 59.75 9.58 -2.21
CA GLN A 10 59.59 10.73 -3.09
C GLN A 10 58.44 11.58 -2.54
N ASN A 11 58.78 12.71 -1.93
CA ASN A 11 57.79 13.72 -1.62
C ASN A 11 57.37 14.35 -2.95
N GLN A 12 56.16 14.05 -3.41
CA GLN A 12 55.68 14.36 -4.77
C GLN A 12 55.36 15.85 -4.98
N TYR A 13 55.72 16.73 -4.03
CA TYR A 13 55.50 18.16 -4.13
C TYR A 13 56.78 18.85 -4.61
N ALA A 14 56.67 19.63 -5.70
CA ALA A 14 57.75 20.49 -6.15
C ALA A 14 58.03 21.57 -5.08
N ASN A 15 59.24 21.59 -4.51
CA ASN A 15 59.64 22.51 -3.44
C ASN A 15 59.77 23.99 -3.90
N SER A 16 59.37 24.33 -5.12
CA SER A 16 59.53 25.66 -5.73
C SER A 16 58.25 26.51 -5.73
N VAL A 17 57.17 26.07 -5.08
CA VAL A 17 55.86 26.75 -5.17
C VAL A 17 55.59 27.55 -3.90
N SER A 18 55.53 28.89 -4.06
CA SER A 18 55.12 29.80 -3.00
C SER A 18 53.65 29.55 -2.64
N GLY A 19 53.37 29.38 -1.35
CA GLY A 19 52.05 29.00 -0.85
C GLY A 19 50.93 29.90 -1.38
N GLY A 20 49.86 29.28 -1.87
CA GLY A 20 48.68 29.97 -2.40
C GLY A 20 48.51 29.91 -3.93
N THR A 21 49.40 29.21 -4.66
CA THR A 21 49.23 28.96 -6.10
C THR A 21 49.20 27.47 -6.42
N VAL A 22 48.35 27.08 -7.38
CA VAL A 22 48.23 25.70 -7.85
C VAL A 22 49.19 25.52 -9.03
N PRO A 23 50.11 24.54 -8.99
CA PRO A 23 51.03 24.25 -10.10
C PRO A 23 50.26 23.92 -11.38
N SER A 24 50.65 24.51 -12.52
CA SER A 24 49.97 24.40 -13.82
C SER A 24 50.04 23.01 -14.46
N ASP A 25 50.83 22.12 -13.86
CA ASP A 25 51.16 20.76 -14.26
C ASP A 25 50.47 19.70 -13.37
N LEU A 26 49.59 20.10 -12.45
CA LEU A 26 48.69 19.16 -11.77
C LEU A 26 47.63 18.65 -12.75
N ILE A 27 47.66 17.35 -13.03
CA ILE A 27 46.59 16.65 -13.71
C ILE A 27 45.43 16.49 -12.70
N PRO A 28 44.21 17.01 -12.98
CA PRO A 28 43.04 16.71 -12.16
C PRO A 28 42.88 15.19 -12.09
N ARG A 29 42.94 14.61 -10.89
CA ARG A 29 42.64 13.20 -10.70
C ARG A 29 41.16 13.04 -10.98
N ASP A 30 40.81 12.22 -11.97
CA ASP A 30 39.45 11.97 -12.42
C ASP A 30 38.55 11.66 -11.21
N VAL A 31 37.78 12.67 -10.78
CA VAL A 31 36.75 12.49 -9.78
C VAL A 31 35.54 12.08 -10.60
N PRO A 32 35.12 10.81 -10.57
CA PRO A 32 33.98 10.38 -11.36
C PRO A 32 32.77 11.22 -10.95
N ASP A 33 32.03 11.68 -11.96
CA ASP A 33 30.83 12.52 -11.89
C ASP A 33 29.71 11.95 -10.99
N TRP A 34 29.89 10.73 -10.47
CA TRP A 34 29.01 10.07 -9.52
C TRP A 34 29.12 10.62 -8.10
N ILE A 35 30.14 11.44 -7.79
CA ILE A 35 30.20 12.15 -6.50
C ILE A 35 29.09 13.21 -6.39
N ASP A 36 28.70 13.82 -7.53
CA ASP A 36 27.61 14.83 -7.59
C ASP A 36 26.22 14.17 -7.40
N LYS A 37 26.12 12.87 -7.70
CA LYS A 37 24.93 12.05 -7.41
C LYS A 37 24.79 11.67 -5.94
N LEU A 38 25.78 12.01 -5.11
CA LEU A 38 25.81 11.76 -3.67
C LEU A 38 25.54 13.04 -2.87
N ASP A 39 25.07 14.11 -3.51
CA ASP A 39 24.64 15.31 -2.82
C ASP A 39 23.48 14.98 -1.88
N ARG A 40 23.75 15.13 -0.58
CA ARG A 40 22.85 14.76 0.53
C ARG A 40 21.46 15.40 0.45
N THR A 41 21.29 16.44 -0.36
CA THR A 41 20.03 17.17 -0.56
C THR A 41 19.21 16.66 -1.75
N ASP A 42 19.79 15.84 -2.62
CA ASP A 42 19.04 15.29 -3.74
C ASP A 42 18.39 13.95 -3.34
N VAL A 43 17.06 13.97 -3.26
CA VAL A 43 16.21 12.83 -2.91
C VAL A 43 15.53 12.32 -4.18
N PRO A 44 16.23 11.57 -5.05
CA PRO A 44 15.75 11.27 -6.40
C PRO A 44 14.43 10.49 -6.40
N LEU A 45 14.24 9.57 -5.43
CA LEU A 45 12.97 8.86 -5.27
C LEU A 45 11.83 9.79 -4.84
N GLN A 46 12.09 10.76 -3.96
CA GLN A 46 11.07 11.71 -3.50
C GLN A 46 10.67 12.69 -4.60
N LYS A 47 11.60 13.06 -5.49
CA LYS A 47 11.30 13.84 -6.69
C LYS A 47 10.45 13.07 -7.69
N MET A 48 10.61 11.74 -7.79
CA MET A 48 9.77 10.90 -8.66
C MET A 48 8.35 10.70 -8.13
N VAL A 49 8.15 10.65 -6.80
CA VAL A 49 6.83 10.47 -6.18
C VAL A 49 6.02 11.78 -6.15
N GLY A 50 6.68 12.93 -6.31
CA GLY A 50 6.05 14.25 -6.25
C GLY A 50 5.68 14.64 -4.82
N THR A 51 5.77 15.93 -4.50
CA THR A 51 5.31 16.47 -3.22
C THR A 51 4.11 17.37 -3.46
N ALA A 52 2.98 17.04 -2.83
CA ALA A 52 1.84 17.95 -2.79
C ALA A 52 2.23 19.24 -2.03
N PRO A 53 1.67 20.40 -2.42
CA PRO A 53 1.84 21.63 -1.64
C PRO A 53 1.35 21.42 -0.21
N ALA A 54 2.00 22.10 0.74
CA ALA A 54 1.57 22.04 2.14
C ALA A 54 0.08 22.41 2.23
N PRO A 55 -0.76 21.59 2.89
CA PRO A 55 -2.17 21.90 3.04
C PRO A 55 -2.33 23.23 3.79
N SER A 56 -3.29 24.06 3.37
CA SER A 56 -3.55 25.38 3.96
C SER A 56 -3.96 25.32 5.44
N MET A 57 -4.36 24.13 5.91
CA MET A 57 -4.57 23.79 7.31
C MET A 57 -3.81 22.49 7.62
N PRO A 58 -2.73 22.51 8.42
CA PRO A 58 -2.04 21.28 8.78
C PRO A 58 -2.97 20.40 9.62
N MET A 59 -3.49 19.33 9.02
CA MET A 59 -4.28 18.33 9.73
C MET A 59 -3.37 17.53 10.67
N LEU A 60 -3.72 17.48 11.96
CA LEU A 60 -3.05 16.66 12.98
C LEU A 60 -3.20 15.16 12.69
N LYS A 61 -4.21 14.76 11.92
CA LYS A 61 -4.55 13.38 11.58
C LYS A 61 -4.97 13.35 10.12
N SER A 62 -4.34 12.51 9.32
CA SER A 62 -4.81 12.19 7.97
C SER A 62 -5.76 11.01 8.06
N GLU A 63 -6.90 11.09 7.39
CA GLU A 63 -7.93 10.05 7.37
C GLU A 63 -8.21 9.65 5.93
N TRP A 64 -8.39 8.35 5.69
CA TRP A 64 -8.82 7.80 4.41
C TRP A 64 -9.97 6.84 4.67
N GLY A 65 -11.10 7.09 4.03
CA GLY A 65 -12.25 6.19 4.09
C GLY A 65 -12.18 5.17 2.95
N TRP A 66 -12.45 3.91 3.28
CA TRP A 66 -12.67 2.85 2.29
C TRP A 66 -14.16 2.59 2.15
N GLY A 67 -14.64 2.44 0.92
CA GLY A 67 -16.00 1.95 0.66
C GLY A 67 -16.03 0.43 0.71
N SER A 68 -17.06 -0.15 1.33
CA SER A 68 -17.37 -1.57 1.23
C SER A 68 -18.76 -1.72 0.62
N PRO A 69 -18.88 -1.69 -0.73
CA PRO A 69 -20.18 -1.84 -1.38
C PRO A 69 -20.73 -3.25 -1.12
N ASP A 70 -22.05 -3.35 -0.91
CA ASP A 70 -22.71 -4.64 -0.75
C ASP A 70 -22.56 -5.49 -2.02
N PRO A 71 -22.22 -6.78 -1.89
CA PRO A 71 -22.02 -7.66 -3.03
C PRO A 71 -23.36 -8.01 -3.71
N TYR A 72 -23.36 -7.99 -5.04
CA TYR A 72 -24.54 -8.33 -5.87
C TYR A 72 -24.44 -9.73 -6.51
N SER A 73 -23.41 -10.50 -6.16
CA SER A 73 -23.21 -11.85 -6.70
C SER A 73 -22.44 -12.71 -5.73
N THR A 74 -22.67 -14.02 -5.80
CA THR A 74 -21.96 -15.04 -5.03
C THR A 74 -21.99 -16.37 -5.79
N THR A 75 -21.66 -17.48 -5.13
CA THR A 75 -21.73 -18.81 -5.72
C THR A 75 -22.49 -19.78 -4.82
N LEU A 76 -23.06 -20.82 -5.44
CA LEU A 76 -23.63 -21.94 -4.72
C LEU A 76 -22.52 -22.74 -4.01
N ALA A 77 -22.65 -23.03 -2.73
CA ALA A 77 -21.65 -23.82 -2.00
C ALA A 77 -21.81 -25.33 -2.25
N VAL A 78 -23.05 -25.80 -2.39
CA VAL A 78 -23.38 -27.22 -2.54
C VAL A 78 -24.43 -27.39 -3.63
N SER A 79 -24.24 -28.36 -4.53
CA SER A 79 -25.22 -28.70 -5.57
C SER A 79 -26.61 -28.98 -4.97
N CYS A 80 -27.65 -28.51 -5.64
CA CYS A 80 -29.04 -28.69 -5.21
C CYS A 80 -29.90 -29.28 -6.34
N GLY A 81 -30.93 -30.03 -5.96
CA GLY A 81 -31.91 -30.61 -6.86
C GLY A 81 -33.13 -29.70 -7.07
N SER A 82 -33.93 -30.04 -8.09
CA SER A 82 -35.14 -29.28 -8.46
C SER A 82 -36.26 -29.32 -7.41
N GLY A 83 -36.16 -30.13 -6.36
CA GLY A 83 -37.12 -30.16 -5.23
C GLY A 83 -36.60 -29.53 -3.94
N ASP A 84 -35.34 -29.10 -3.89
CA ASP A 84 -34.74 -28.63 -2.64
C ASP A 84 -35.29 -27.24 -2.28
N ALA A 85 -35.79 -27.09 -1.05
CA ALA A 85 -36.25 -25.82 -0.49
C ALA A 85 -35.19 -25.13 0.39
N SER A 86 -34.02 -25.75 0.50
CA SER A 86 -32.88 -25.27 1.29
C SER A 86 -31.67 -25.18 0.38
N ILE A 87 -31.16 -23.96 0.18
CA ILE A 87 -30.06 -23.67 -0.73
C ILE A 87 -28.86 -23.22 0.10
N THR A 88 -27.73 -23.92 -0.02
CA THR A 88 -26.50 -23.55 0.70
C THR A 88 -25.62 -22.69 -0.21
N VAL A 89 -25.43 -21.43 0.15
CA VAL A 89 -24.63 -20.44 -0.59
C VAL A 89 -23.23 -20.31 0.02
N ALA A 90 -22.31 -19.66 -0.69
CA ALA A 90 -20.96 -19.45 -0.16
C ALA A 90 -20.92 -18.45 1.01
N ASP A 91 -21.81 -17.47 1.03
CA ASP A 91 -21.96 -16.50 2.11
C ASP A 91 -23.43 -16.08 2.22
N GLY A 92 -24.09 -16.45 3.32
CA GLY A 92 -25.49 -16.11 3.56
C GLY A 92 -25.73 -14.65 3.96
N ALA A 93 -24.68 -13.93 4.38
CA ALA A 93 -24.81 -12.53 4.84
C ALA A 93 -25.14 -11.54 3.71
N TYR A 94 -24.99 -11.97 2.46
CA TYR A 94 -25.26 -11.12 1.28
C TYR A 94 -26.75 -11.02 0.94
N PHE A 95 -27.59 -11.81 1.61
CA PHE A 95 -29.02 -11.90 1.32
C PHE A 95 -29.85 -11.34 2.47
N GLY A 96 -30.95 -10.67 2.11
CA GLY A 96 -32.07 -10.38 2.99
C GLY A 96 -33.22 -11.38 2.80
N VAL A 97 -34.08 -11.50 3.80
CA VAL A 97 -35.35 -12.21 3.64
C VAL A 97 -36.21 -11.43 2.64
N GLY A 98 -36.81 -12.10 1.66
CA GLY A 98 -37.57 -11.47 0.58
C GLY A 98 -36.78 -11.22 -0.70
N ASP A 99 -35.44 -11.26 -0.65
CA ASP A 99 -34.59 -11.10 -1.82
C ASP A 99 -34.87 -12.16 -2.87
N THR A 100 -34.85 -11.73 -4.13
CA THR A 100 -34.83 -12.65 -5.27
C THR A 100 -33.40 -12.87 -5.71
N PHE A 101 -33.10 -14.06 -6.20
CA PHE A 101 -31.79 -14.34 -6.79
C PHE A 101 -31.94 -15.31 -7.95
N PHE A 102 -30.98 -15.24 -8.86
CA PHE A 102 -30.94 -16.06 -10.06
C PHE A 102 -29.85 -17.12 -9.97
N LEU A 103 -30.23 -18.36 -10.27
CA LEU A 103 -29.34 -19.48 -10.52
C LEU A 103 -29.57 -19.91 -11.96
N SER A 104 -28.62 -19.59 -12.85
CA SER A 104 -28.79 -19.76 -14.30
C SER A 104 -30.10 -19.08 -14.79
N ASP A 105 -31.05 -19.86 -15.32
CA ASP A 105 -32.35 -19.37 -15.82
C ASP A 105 -33.49 -19.47 -14.78
N GLU A 106 -33.18 -19.84 -13.54
CA GLU A 106 -34.17 -19.97 -12.47
C GLU A 106 -34.11 -18.79 -11.50
N MET A 107 -35.28 -18.26 -11.14
CA MET A 107 -35.42 -17.27 -10.08
C MET A 107 -35.99 -17.89 -8.81
N LEU A 108 -35.30 -17.64 -7.69
CA LEU A 108 -35.65 -18.11 -6.36
C LEU A 108 -35.89 -16.89 -5.46
N ARG A 109 -36.74 -17.03 -4.45
CA ARG A 109 -36.99 -16.00 -3.43
C ARG A 109 -36.63 -16.52 -2.05
N VAL A 110 -35.86 -15.76 -1.29
CA VAL A 110 -35.48 -16.10 0.09
C VAL A 110 -36.67 -15.89 1.03
N THR A 111 -36.99 -16.90 1.83
CA THR A 111 -38.05 -16.86 2.85
C THR A 111 -37.51 -16.97 4.28
N GLY A 112 -36.25 -17.39 4.43
CA GLY A 112 -35.55 -17.44 5.72
C GLY A 112 -34.06 -17.68 5.54
N ILE A 113 -33.26 -17.28 6.53
CA ILE A 113 -31.80 -17.38 6.50
C ILE A 113 -31.31 -17.98 7.82
N ALA A 114 -30.46 -19.00 7.75
CA ALA A 114 -29.80 -19.63 8.89
C ALA A 114 -28.32 -19.86 8.58
N GLY A 115 -27.48 -18.87 8.89
CA GLY A 115 -26.09 -18.85 8.43
C GLY A 115 -26.04 -18.83 6.91
N ASP A 116 -25.32 -19.77 6.31
CA ASP A 116 -25.16 -19.88 4.85
C ASP A 116 -26.28 -20.71 4.16
N VAL A 117 -27.28 -21.16 4.92
CA VAL A 117 -28.42 -21.92 4.40
C VAL A 117 -29.63 -21.01 4.25
N LEU A 118 -30.06 -20.82 3.01
CA LEU A 118 -31.25 -20.07 2.64
C LEU A 118 -32.44 -21.01 2.54
N THR A 119 -33.55 -20.68 3.19
CA THR A 119 -34.86 -21.26 2.89
C THR A 119 -35.48 -20.47 1.76
N VAL A 120 -35.98 -21.14 0.72
CA VAL A 120 -36.39 -20.48 -0.51
C VAL A 120 -37.73 -20.97 -1.04
N GLU A 121 -38.43 -20.08 -1.74
CA GLU A 121 -39.46 -20.42 -2.70
C GLU A 121 -38.87 -20.41 -4.11
N ARG A 122 -39.19 -21.42 -4.91
CA ARG A 122 -38.54 -21.68 -6.21
C ARG A 122 -39.49 -21.51 -7.37
N GLY A 123 -38.93 -21.30 -8.57
CA GLY A 123 -39.73 -21.10 -9.77
C GLY A 123 -40.53 -19.79 -9.74
N VAL A 124 -40.00 -18.77 -9.07
CA VAL A 124 -40.68 -17.47 -8.94
C VAL A 124 -40.64 -16.76 -10.30
N GLY A 125 -41.60 -15.87 -10.56
CA GLY A 125 -41.69 -15.13 -11.83
C GLY A 125 -41.96 -16.01 -13.06
N GLY A 126 -42.49 -17.22 -12.87
CA GLY A 126 -42.79 -18.16 -13.96
C GLY A 126 -41.59 -18.98 -14.43
N THR A 127 -40.48 -18.96 -13.70
CA THR A 127 -39.31 -19.82 -13.98
C THR A 127 -39.58 -21.26 -13.56
N THR A 128 -38.81 -22.22 -14.10
CA THR A 128 -38.98 -23.65 -13.78
C THR A 128 -37.87 -24.11 -12.83
N PRO A 129 -38.20 -24.78 -11.71
CA PRO A 129 -37.19 -25.33 -10.81
C PRO A 129 -36.24 -26.32 -11.51
N ALA A 130 -34.94 -26.06 -11.47
CA ALA A 130 -33.89 -26.90 -12.06
C ALA A 130 -32.92 -27.44 -10.99
N GLY A 131 -32.08 -28.41 -11.35
CA GLY A 131 -30.94 -28.78 -10.51
C GLY A 131 -29.73 -27.89 -10.84
N HIS A 132 -28.98 -27.47 -9.83
CA HIS A 132 -27.79 -26.62 -9.98
C HIS A 132 -26.57 -27.27 -9.35
N THR A 133 -25.39 -26.96 -9.86
CA THR A 133 -24.12 -27.50 -9.39
C THR A 133 -23.40 -26.57 -8.43
N ALA A 134 -22.61 -27.13 -7.51
CA ALA A 134 -21.72 -26.34 -6.67
C ALA A 134 -20.82 -25.43 -7.53
N ALA A 135 -20.53 -24.24 -7.00
CA ALA A 135 -19.85 -23.14 -7.67
C ALA A 135 -20.63 -22.45 -8.81
N ASP A 136 -21.88 -22.83 -9.08
CA ASP A 136 -22.75 -22.07 -9.99
C ASP A 136 -22.90 -20.63 -9.49
N ALA A 137 -22.81 -19.68 -10.41
CA ALA A 137 -22.91 -18.27 -10.10
C ALA A 137 -24.34 -17.90 -9.69
N ILE A 138 -24.44 -17.09 -8.64
CA ILE A 138 -25.68 -16.54 -8.13
C ILE A 138 -25.65 -15.04 -8.35
N ALA A 139 -26.66 -14.51 -9.03
CA ALA A 139 -26.89 -13.07 -9.12
C ALA A 139 -27.99 -12.66 -8.13
N ILE A 140 -27.67 -11.74 -7.23
CA ILE A 140 -28.57 -11.27 -6.18
C ILE A 140 -29.41 -10.12 -6.74
N GLY A 141 -30.73 -10.26 -6.63
CA GLY A 141 -31.73 -9.27 -7.04
C GLY A 141 -32.33 -8.55 -5.84
N ALA A 142 -33.25 -7.63 -6.14
CA ALA A 142 -33.99 -6.88 -5.12
C ALA A 142 -35.08 -7.75 -4.45
N PRO A 143 -35.58 -7.33 -3.28
CA PRO A 143 -36.70 -8.01 -2.63
C PRO A 143 -37.98 -7.94 -3.46
N ALA A 144 -38.63 -9.10 -3.64
CA ALA A 144 -39.91 -9.22 -4.32
C ALA A 144 -41.03 -9.39 -3.29
N LEU A 145 -41.58 -8.25 -2.87
CA LEU A 145 -42.63 -8.15 -1.87
C LEU A 145 -43.99 -7.90 -2.54
N VAL A 146 -45.06 -8.28 -1.85
CA VAL A 146 -46.42 -7.96 -2.28
C VAL A 146 -46.67 -6.46 -2.08
N GLU A 147 -47.40 -5.84 -3.02
CA GLU A 147 -47.83 -4.44 -2.91
C GLU A 147 -48.52 -4.16 -1.57
N ASN A 148 -47.97 -3.23 -0.78
CA ASN A 148 -48.37 -2.88 0.60
C ASN A 148 -47.99 -3.87 1.71
N ALA A 149 -47.06 -4.79 1.49
CA ALA A 149 -46.45 -5.57 2.56
C ALA A 149 -45.38 -4.76 3.31
N ASP A 150 -45.15 -5.09 4.59
CA ASP A 150 -44.03 -4.56 5.36
C ASP A 150 -42.70 -4.98 4.70
N ASP A 151 -41.79 -4.01 4.55
CA ASP A 151 -40.47 -4.23 3.95
C ASP A 151 -39.44 -4.75 4.98
N PRO A 152 -38.65 -5.78 4.63
CA PRO A 152 -37.56 -6.27 5.46
C PRO A 152 -36.33 -5.38 5.30
N ASP A 153 -35.57 -5.21 6.38
CA ASP A 153 -34.30 -4.48 6.36
C ASP A 153 -33.30 -5.18 5.42
N SER A 154 -32.81 -4.43 4.43
CA SER A 154 -31.75 -4.90 3.53
C SER A 154 -30.40 -4.94 4.25
N PRO A 155 -29.51 -5.89 3.91
CA PRO A 155 -28.15 -5.88 4.43
C PRO A 155 -27.46 -4.57 4.04
N PHE A 156 -26.74 -3.97 4.98
CA PHE A 156 -25.94 -2.77 4.74
C PHE A 156 -24.54 -2.98 5.29
N THR A 157 -23.53 -2.69 4.49
CA THR A 157 -22.13 -2.71 4.93
C THR A 157 -21.59 -1.29 5.02
N GLN A 158 -21.10 -0.89 6.19
CA GLN A 158 -20.42 0.38 6.37
C GLN A 158 -18.91 0.23 6.13
N GLY A 159 -18.35 1.20 5.40
CA GLY A 159 -16.92 1.29 5.16
C GLY A 159 -16.11 1.65 6.42
N GLU A 160 -14.81 1.40 6.37
CA GLU A 160 -13.90 1.68 7.47
C GLU A 160 -13.12 2.98 7.26
N LEU A 161 -12.67 3.57 8.37
CA LEU A 161 -11.88 4.80 8.39
C LEU A 161 -10.48 4.50 8.90
N ASP A 162 -9.51 4.53 7.99
CA ASP A 162 -8.09 4.43 8.33
C ASP A 162 -7.51 5.80 8.65
N TYR A 163 -6.48 5.80 9.50
CA TYR A 163 -5.82 7.05 9.87
C TYR A 163 -4.32 6.92 10.07
N ASN A 164 -3.61 8.02 9.81
CA ASN A 164 -2.21 8.18 10.16
C ASN A 164 -1.94 9.59 10.71
N TYR A 165 -1.02 9.67 11.68
CA TYR A 165 -0.53 10.94 12.21
C TYR A 165 0.76 11.34 11.46
N PRO A 166 0.86 12.56 10.91
CA PRO A 166 2.11 13.01 10.32
C PRO A 166 3.17 13.19 11.42
N GLN A 167 4.28 12.46 11.33
CA GLN A 167 5.41 12.60 12.25
C GLN A 167 6.40 13.65 11.73
N ILE A 168 6.62 14.70 12.52
CA ILE A 168 7.69 15.68 12.27
C ILE A 168 8.91 15.27 13.09
N MET A 169 9.96 14.81 12.41
CA MET A 169 11.25 14.59 13.04
C MET A 169 12.10 15.85 12.90
N SER A 170 12.51 16.40 14.03
CA SER A 170 13.49 17.48 14.09
C SER A 170 14.76 16.96 14.76
N PHE A 171 15.90 17.18 14.12
CA PHE A 171 17.20 16.87 14.69
C PHE A 171 18.13 18.06 14.55
N THR A 172 18.90 18.33 15.60
CA THR A 172 19.89 19.38 15.62
C THR A 172 21.26 18.79 15.30
N TRP A 173 21.91 19.34 14.28
CA TRP A 173 23.24 18.92 13.86
C TRP A 173 24.24 19.99 14.32
N SER A 174 24.91 19.76 15.46
CA SER A 174 25.92 20.69 15.96
C SER A 174 27.26 20.45 15.25
N HIS A 175 27.69 21.43 14.46
CA HIS A 175 29.00 21.44 13.82
C HIS A 175 29.85 22.51 14.48
N SER A 176 30.97 22.12 15.09
CA SER A 176 31.94 23.03 15.68
C SER A 176 33.32 22.74 15.13
N HIS A 177 33.97 23.76 14.56
CA HIS A 177 35.35 23.66 14.11
C HIS A 177 36.32 23.36 15.27
N ARG A 178 35.98 23.77 16.51
CA ARG A 178 36.74 23.40 17.71
C ARG A 178 36.66 21.91 18.02
N ARG A 179 35.53 21.25 17.74
CA ARG A 179 35.38 19.78 17.91
C ARG A 179 36.32 18.99 17.01
N LYS A 180 36.74 19.53 15.86
CA LYS A 180 37.72 18.90 14.95
C LYS A 180 39.12 18.81 15.55
N VAL A 181 39.45 19.67 16.52
CA VAL A 181 40.78 19.77 17.13
C VAL A 181 40.81 19.36 18.61
N THR A 182 39.67 19.18 19.27
CA THR A 182 39.60 18.73 20.67
C THR A 182 39.36 17.21 20.74
N PRO A 183 40.31 16.40 21.21
CA PRO A 183 40.12 14.97 21.41
C PRO A 183 39.09 14.69 22.53
N THR A 184 38.22 13.70 22.33
CA THR A 184 37.26 13.23 23.34
C THR A 184 37.56 11.78 23.74
N TYR A 185 36.96 11.31 24.83
CA TYR A 185 37.19 9.95 25.36
C TYR A 185 36.82 8.84 24.35
N GLU A 186 35.94 9.14 23.40
CA GLU A 186 35.44 8.24 22.37
C GLU A 186 36.23 8.32 21.06
N GLY A 187 37.15 9.27 20.91
CA GLY A 187 37.94 9.43 19.68
C GLY A 187 39.12 10.40 19.84
N LYS A 188 40.33 9.91 19.54
CA LYS A 188 41.51 10.76 19.37
C LYS A 188 41.33 11.54 18.06
N SER A 189 41.40 12.86 18.17
CA SER A 189 41.33 13.87 17.10
C SER A 189 41.57 13.38 15.65
N LYS A 190 40.59 13.74 14.82
CA LYS A 190 40.45 13.68 13.35
C LYS A 190 40.16 12.31 12.73
N ASP A 191 39.01 12.32 12.05
CA ASP A 191 38.58 11.39 10.99
C ASP A 191 37.96 10.06 11.45
N ASN A 192 36.80 10.15 12.12
CA ASN A 192 35.76 9.13 11.98
C ASN A 192 34.60 9.73 11.17
N ALA A 193 34.83 9.85 9.86
CA ALA A 193 33.80 9.97 8.84
C ALA A 193 34.21 9.06 7.69
N ALA A 194 33.91 7.77 7.86
CA ALA A 194 33.57 6.86 6.79
C ALA A 194 32.10 6.47 7.01
#